data_AF-A0A6A3BZL9-F1
#
_entry.id   AF-A0A6A3BZL9-F1
#
_cell.length_a   1.000
_cell.length_b   1.000
_cell.length_c   1.000
_cell.angle_alpha   90.00
_cell.angle_beta   90.00
_cell.angle_gamma   90.00
#
_symmetry.space_group_name_H-M   'P 1'
#
loop_
_entity.id
_entity.type
_entity.pdbx_description
1 polymer ?
#
loop_
_entity_poly.entity_id
_entity_poly.type
_entity_poly.pdbx_seq_one_letter_code
_entity_poly.pdbx_strand_id
1 'polypeptide(L)'
;MASATRPSSSSSSSQAISPEDINNETNVFQLIQAHQEKAARLSPVEEIRTVLDQSTRVSSLAVHAKDLLANCKCSLLVARDPEDRTDLTITLHGDAIAVSEKDQAAVRTAYLAKHPNAFWVDFGDFQFMRIEPKVVRYVSGVATALLGSGEFNKEEYQSSKVDPIAQFSKPVASHMNKDHAEDTKVIVQFATSIPVDSAYMLDLDSLGFNVKASYQGNTSKLRVPFPRRAEDRKDVKTLIVDMLQAARSQAN
;
A
#
# COMPACT_ATOMS: atom_id res chain seq x y z
N MET A 1 34.19 -21.85 -50.98
CA MET A 1 33.75 -21.72 -49.57
C MET A 1 33.87 -20.27 -49.16
N ALA A 2 32.74 -19.57 -49.03
CA ALA A 2 32.59 -18.37 -48.23
C ALA A 2 31.07 -18.14 -48.11
N SER A 3 30.51 -18.55 -46.97
CA SER A 3 29.10 -18.40 -46.62
C SER A 3 28.91 -17.01 -46.02
N ALA A 4 27.99 -16.21 -46.56
CA ALA A 4 27.56 -14.96 -45.97
C ALA A 4 26.06 -15.03 -45.69
N THR A 5 25.74 -15.39 -44.46
CA THR A 5 24.38 -15.46 -43.91
C THR A 5 23.83 -14.04 -43.73
N ARG A 6 22.69 -13.72 -44.36
CA ARG A 6 21.92 -12.50 -44.08
C ARG A 6 21.17 -12.64 -42.75
N PRO A 7 21.16 -11.64 -41.86
CA PRO A 7 20.27 -11.65 -40.71
C PRO A 7 18.84 -11.24 -41.12
N SER A 8 17.86 -12.00 -40.64
CA SER A 8 16.44 -11.74 -40.74
C SER A 8 16.05 -10.52 -39.88
N SER A 9 15.47 -9.49 -40.49
CA SER A 9 14.88 -8.37 -39.77
C SER A 9 13.59 -8.82 -39.07
N SER A 10 13.60 -8.89 -37.74
CA SER A 10 12.39 -8.95 -36.92
C SER A 10 11.68 -7.60 -37.00
N SER A 11 10.54 -7.55 -37.69
CA SER A 11 9.66 -6.39 -37.70
C SER A 11 9.02 -6.23 -36.31
N SER A 12 9.58 -5.34 -35.49
CA SER A 12 8.87 -4.77 -34.35
C SER A 12 7.68 -4.00 -34.90
N SER A 13 6.49 -4.58 -34.78
CA SER A 13 5.24 -3.94 -35.16
C SER A 13 4.96 -2.84 -34.15
N SER A 14 5.35 -1.60 -34.46
CA SER A 14 4.80 -0.43 -33.78
C SER A 14 3.33 -0.35 -34.19
N GLN A 15 2.43 -0.91 -33.38
CA GLN A 15 0.99 -0.71 -33.56
C GLN A 15 0.73 0.80 -33.42
N ALA A 16 0.23 1.40 -34.50
CA ALA A 16 -0.28 2.75 -34.47
C ALA A 16 -1.56 2.74 -33.63
N ILE A 17 -1.56 3.51 -32.54
CA ILE A 17 -2.74 3.69 -31.67
C ILE A 17 -3.79 4.45 -32.48
N SER A 18 -5.01 3.91 -32.57
CA SER A 18 -6.08 4.54 -33.34
C SER A 18 -6.65 5.76 -32.60
N PRO A 19 -7.22 6.76 -33.31
CA PRO A 19 -7.86 7.90 -32.66
C PRO A 19 -9.03 7.53 -31.74
N GLU A 20 -9.70 6.39 -32.01
CA GLU A 20 -10.75 5.84 -31.15
C GLU A 20 -10.18 5.33 -29.83
N ASP A 21 -9.03 4.64 -29.86
CA ASP A 21 -8.34 4.17 -28.64
C ASP A 21 -7.90 5.36 -27.77
N ILE A 22 -7.36 6.43 -28.37
CA ILE A 22 -6.94 7.64 -27.64
C ILE A 22 -8.13 8.33 -26.95
N ASN A 23 -9.27 8.43 -27.63
CA ASN A 23 -10.49 9.01 -27.05
C ASN A 23 -11.02 8.13 -25.91
N ASN A 24 -10.94 6.80 -26.05
CA ASN A 24 -11.40 5.87 -25.03
C ASN A 24 -10.49 5.89 -23.79
N GLU A 25 -9.16 5.94 -23.97
CA GLU A 25 -8.19 6.11 -22.90
C GLU A 25 -8.41 7.43 -22.14
N THR A 26 -8.66 8.53 -22.86
CA THR A 26 -8.92 9.85 -22.25
C THR A 26 -10.20 9.83 -21.41
N ASN A 27 -11.24 9.16 -21.89
CA ASN A 27 -12.50 8.99 -21.17
C ASN A 27 -12.30 8.15 -19.89
N VAL A 28 -11.59 7.02 -20.01
CA VAL A 28 -11.27 6.16 -18.87
C VAL A 28 -10.44 6.91 -17.81
N PHE A 29 -9.47 7.72 -18.23
CA PHE A 29 -8.69 8.54 -17.29
C PHE A 29 -9.56 9.51 -16.49
N GLN A 30 -10.53 10.17 -17.13
CA GLN A 30 -11.48 11.05 -16.45
C GLN A 30 -12.39 10.28 -15.48
N LEU A 31 -12.83 9.07 -15.85
CA LEU A 31 -13.60 8.18 -14.95
C LEU A 31 -12.78 7.77 -13.73
N ILE A 32 -11.50 7.39 -13.93
CA ILE A 32 -10.57 7.07 -12.85
C ILE A 32 -10.45 8.25 -11.88
N GLN A 33 -10.21 9.45 -12.39
CA GLN A 33 -10.06 10.64 -11.56
C GLN A 33 -11.35 10.93 -10.77
N ALA A 34 -12.50 10.99 -11.46
CA ALA A 34 -13.79 11.29 -10.84
C ALA A 34 -14.19 10.26 -9.78
N HIS A 35 -13.83 8.99 -9.99
CA HIS A 35 -14.04 7.93 -9.01
C HIS A 35 -13.13 8.11 -7.79
N GLN A 36 -11.84 8.34 -8.01
CA GLN A 36 -10.84 8.45 -6.95
C GLN A 36 -11.09 9.63 -6.01
N GLU A 37 -11.60 10.75 -6.53
CA GLU A 37 -11.99 11.92 -5.73
C GLU A 37 -13.16 11.65 -4.77
N LYS A 38 -14.04 10.68 -5.10
CA LYS A 38 -15.26 10.38 -4.33
C LYS A 38 -15.14 9.14 -3.45
N ALA A 39 -14.16 8.27 -3.72
CA ALA A 39 -14.04 6.99 -3.06
C ALA A 39 -13.72 7.15 -1.56
N ALA A 40 -14.45 6.43 -0.71
CA ALA A 40 -14.22 6.43 0.73
C ALA A 40 -12.81 5.88 1.06
N ARG A 41 -12.05 6.65 1.84
CA ARG A 41 -10.68 6.37 2.27
C ARG A 41 -10.52 6.71 3.75
N LEU A 42 -9.56 6.05 4.40
CA LEU A 42 -9.09 6.49 5.71
C LEU A 42 -8.55 7.92 5.60
N SER A 43 -8.57 8.66 6.70
CA SER A 43 -7.82 9.92 6.73
C SER A 43 -6.33 9.63 6.49
N PRO A 44 -5.56 10.55 5.88
CA PRO A 44 -4.16 10.25 5.58
C PRO A 44 -3.34 9.91 6.84
N VAL A 45 -3.70 10.47 8.01
CA VAL A 45 -3.03 10.16 9.29
C VAL A 45 -3.33 8.74 9.80
N GLU A 46 -4.53 8.21 9.56
CA GLU A 46 -4.90 6.82 9.90
C GLU A 46 -4.24 5.83 8.93
N GLU A 47 -4.20 6.16 7.63
CA GLU A 47 -3.52 5.38 6.62
C GLU A 47 -2.02 5.28 6.93
N ILE A 48 -1.38 6.41 7.24
CA ILE A 48 0.02 6.49 7.68
C ILE A 48 0.24 5.66 8.94
N ARG A 49 -0.61 5.81 9.95
CA ARG A 49 -0.46 5.08 11.21
C ARG A 49 -0.61 3.58 11.02
N THR A 50 -1.46 3.16 10.11
CA THR A 50 -1.64 1.76 9.72
C THR A 50 -0.39 1.19 9.06
N VAL A 51 0.31 1.98 8.24
CA VAL A 51 1.57 1.58 7.60
C VAL A 51 2.76 1.61 8.58
N LEU A 52 2.82 2.60 9.47
CA LEU A 52 3.96 2.87 10.37
C LEU A 52 3.97 2.10 11.70
N ASP A 53 3.02 1.20 11.96
CA ASP A 53 2.94 0.41 13.21
C ASP A 53 4.16 -0.53 13.41
N GLN A 54 5.34 0.04 13.75
CA GLN A 54 6.61 -0.65 13.90
C GLN A 54 7.50 -0.05 15.00
N SER A 55 8.15 -0.94 15.76
CA SER A 55 9.25 -0.62 16.68
C SER A 55 10.57 -1.11 16.08
N THR A 56 11.71 -0.44 16.34
CA THR A 56 13.02 -0.83 15.80
C THR A 56 13.95 -1.41 16.87
N ARG A 57 14.77 -2.40 16.47
CA ARG A 57 15.91 -2.90 17.25
C ARG A 57 17.21 -2.58 16.53
N VAL A 58 18.22 -2.17 17.28
CA VAL A 58 19.56 -1.87 16.74
C VAL A 58 20.62 -2.66 17.49
N SER A 59 21.59 -3.22 16.75
CA SER A 59 22.82 -3.75 17.35
C SER A 59 23.79 -2.60 17.60
N SER A 60 24.40 -2.57 18.77
CA SER A 60 25.44 -1.61 19.17
C SER A 60 26.68 -1.63 18.26
N LEU A 61 26.88 -2.73 17.51
CA LEU A 61 27.97 -2.86 16.55
C LEU A 61 27.69 -2.16 15.21
N ALA A 62 26.43 -1.83 14.92
CA ALA A 62 26.03 -1.23 13.66
C ALA A 62 26.44 0.25 13.58
N VAL A 63 26.80 0.70 12.38
CA VAL A 63 27.17 2.12 12.11
C VAL A 63 26.04 3.06 12.53
N HIS A 64 24.81 2.76 12.12
CA HIS A 64 23.64 3.57 12.47
C HIS A 64 23.38 3.64 13.98
N ALA A 65 23.79 2.64 14.78
CA ALA A 65 23.64 2.72 16.23
C ALA A 65 24.62 3.74 16.84
N LYS A 66 25.85 3.82 16.31
CA LYS A 66 26.84 4.83 16.71
C LYS A 66 26.38 6.23 16.33
N ASP A 67 25.81 6.39 15.14
CA ASP A 67 25.26 7.66 14.67
C ASP A 67 24.13 8.15 15.58
N LEU A 68 23.18 7.26 15.92
CA LEU A 68 22.05 7.60 16.80
C LEU A 68 22.46 7.90 18.24
N LEU A 69 23.54 7.28 18.74
CA LEU A 69 24.11 7.59 20.05
C LEU A 69 24.80 8.97 20.07
N ALA A 70 25.46 9.35 18.97
CA ALA A 70 26.10 10.66 18.84
C ALA A 70 25.08 11.78 18.58
N ASN A 71 24.03 11.49 17.81
CA ASN A 71 22.94 12.40 17.52
C ASN A 71 21.63 11.63 17.35
N CYS A 72 20.73 11.79 18.31
CA CYS A 72 19.45 11.07 18.30
C CYS A 72 18.50 11.51 17.17
N LYS A 73 18.75 12.65 16.52
CA LYS A 73 17.87 13.16 15.45
C LYS A 73 17.99 12.29 14.21
N CYS A 74 16.87 11.72 13.78
CA CYS A 74 16.84 10.82 12.63
C CYS A 74 15.53 10.95 11.84
N SER A 75 15.49 10.28 10.70
CA SER A 75 14.26 10.04 9.96
C SER A 75 14.14 8.59 9.54
N LEU A 76 12.93 8.06 9.55
CA LEU A 76 12.59 6.75 9.01
C LEU A 76 11.73 6.92 7.75
N LEU A 77 12.22 6.41 6.63
CA LEU A 77 11.48 6.34 5.37
C LEU A 77 10.79 4.98 5.26
N VAL A 78 9.48 4.98 5.03
CA VAL A 78 8.68 3.77 4.82
C VAL A 78 7.91 3.91 3.51
N ALA A 79 8.20 3.02 2.56
CA ALA A 79 7.40 2.87 1.35
C ALA A 79 6.39 1.73 1.57
N ARG A 80 5.11 1.97 1.24
CA ARG A 80 4.10 0.90 1.28
C ARG A 80 4.49 -0.26 0.36
N ASP A 81 4.85 0.08 -0.87
CA ASP A 81 5.42 -0.82 -1.86
C ASP A 81 6.77 -0.23 -2.33
N PRO A 82 7.91 -0.82 -1.94
CA PRO A 82 9.23 -0.34 -2.34
C PRO A 82 9.48 -0.32 -3.85
N GLU A 83 8.77 -1.15 -4.61
CA GLU A 83 8.94 -1.27 -6.06
C GLU A 83 8.03 -0.29 -6.83
N ASP A 84 7.03 0.29 -6.16
CA ASP A 84 6.09 1.23 -6.76
C ASP A 84 6.29 2.66 -6.26
N ARG A 85 7.02 3.44 -7.05
CA ARG A 85 7.30 4.86 -6.78
C ARG A 85 6.06 5.76 -6.77
N THR A 86 4.93 5.28 -7.28
CA THR A 86 3.66 6.04 -7.27
C THR A 86 2.85 5.78 -6.00
N ASP A 87 3.21 4.80 -5.16
CA ASP A 87 2.52 4.52 -3.91
C ASP A 87 2.86 5.52 -2.79
N LEU A 88 2.21 5.35 -1.64
CA LEU A 88 2.45 6.07 -0.42
C LEU A 88 3.88 5.83 0.09
N THR A 89 4.60 6.93 0.23
CA THR A 89 5.89 7.01 0.90
C THR A 89 5.78 7.95 2.09
N ILE A 90 6.28 7.51 3.24
CA ILE A 90 6.15 8.20 4.52
C ILE A 90 7.54 8.47 5.08
N THR A 91 7.79 9.70 5.51
CA THR A 91 9.02 10.08 6.22
C THR A 91 8.67 10.53 7.62
N LEU A 92 8.99 9.72 8.62
CA LEU A 92 8.85 10.06 10.03
C LEU A 92 10.15 10.68 10.53
N HIS A 93 10.11 11.93 10.96
CA HIS A 93 11.23 12.60 11.62
C HIS A 93 11.04 12.55 13.13
N GLY A 94 12.12 12.25 13.86
CA GLY A 94 12.04 12.13 15.32
C GLY A 94 13.39 11.99 15.99
N ASP A 95 13.36 11.77 17.29
CA ASP A 95 14.55 11.47 18.08
C ASP A 95 14.53 9.97 18.45
N ALA A 96 15.61 9.24 18.15
CA ALA A 96 15.77 7.85 18.57
C ALA A 96 16.26 7.81 20.03
N ILE A 97 15.47 7.20 20.90
CA ILE A 97 15.73 7.13 22.34
C ILE A 97 15.79 5.67 22.77
N ALA A 98 16.72 5.33 23.65
CA ALA A 98 16.80 4.00 24.25
C ALA A 98 15.52 3.70 25.05
N VAL A 99 15.01 2.48 24.89
CA VAL A 99 13.81 2.04 25.63
C VAL A 99 14.19 1.76 27.08
N SER A 100 13.40 2.33 28.00
CA SER A 100 13.61 2.14 29.44
C SER A 100 13.41 0.68 29.85
N GLU A 101 14.07 0.22 30.92
CA GLU A 101 13.91 -1.16 31.44
C GLU A 101 12.44 -1.52 31.71
N LYS A 102 11.65 -0.55 32.16
CA LYS A 102 10.21 -0.73 32.45
C LYS A 102 9.39 -1.07 31.21
N ASP A 103 9.80 -0.53 30.05
CA ASP A 103 9.09 -0.69 28.79
C ASP A 103 9.61 -1.85 27.94
N GLN A 104 10.76 -2.44 28.29
CA GLN A 104 11.41 -3.46 27.47
C GLN A 104 10.52 -4.67 27.18
N ALA A 105 9.78 -5.17 28.17
CA ALA A 105 8.92 -6.34 27.99
C ALA A 105 7.79 -6.06 26.98
N ALA A 106 7.16 -4.88 27.05
CA ALA A 106 6.09 -4.48 26.15
C ALA A 106 6.62 -4.27 24.71
N VAL A 107 7.74 -3.55 24.56
CA VAL A 107 8.37 -3.32 23.26
C VAL A 107 8.86 -4.63 22.65
N ARG A 108 9.37 -5.56 23.45
CA ARG A 108 9.78 -6.89 22.99
C ARG A 108 8.63 -7.68 22.41
N THR A 109 7.51 -7.74 23.12
CA THR A 109 6.30 -8.40 22.63
C THR A 109 5.83 -7.78 21.32
N ALA A 110 5.78 -6.46 21.23
CA ALA A 110 5.39 -5.75 20.00
C ALA A 110 6.33 -6.03 18.82
N TYR A 111 7.65 -6.00 19.07
CA TYR A 111 8.66 -6.27 18.04
C TYR A 111 8.58 -7.71 17.51
N LEU A 112 8.48 -8.70 18.41
CA LEU A 112 8.44 -10.12 18.03
C LEU A 112 7.12 -10.52 17.34
N ALA A 113 6.02 -9.81 17.62
CA ALA A 113 4.77 -10.00 16.87
C ALA A 113 4.95 -9.67 15.37
N LYS A 114 5.85 -8.74 15.02
CA LYS A 114 6.17 -8.36 13.64
C LYS A 114 7.38 -9.12 13.07
N HIS A 115 8.31 -9.51 13.93
CA HIS A 115 9.52 -10.25 13.57
C HIS A 115 9.65 -11.56 14.36
N PRO A 116 8.80 -12.58 14.10
CA PRO A 116 8.74 -13.80 14.92
C PRO A 116 10.06 -14.58 14.97
N ASN A 117 10.88 -14.46 13.92
CA ASN A 117 12.15 -15.17 13.77
C ASN A 117 13.36 -14.40 14.34
N ALA A 118 13.16 -13.24 14.94
CA ALA A 118 14.23 -12.40 15.46
C ALA A 118 14.71 -12.91 16.84
N PHE A 119 15.36 -14.07 16.89
CA PHE A 119 15.87 -14.65 18.15
C PHE A 119 17.06 -13.87 18.74
N TRP A 120 17.84 -13.19 17.89
CA TRP A 120 19.01 -12.37 18.26
C TRP A 120 18.65 -11.14 19.11
N VAL A 121 17.37 -10.85 19.24
CA VAL A 121 16.85 -9.74 20.03
C VAL A 121 17.32 -9.84 21.49
N ASP A 122 17.53 -11.03 22.04
CA ASP A 122 17.96 -11.17 23.44
C ASP A 122 19.50 -11.18 23.61
N PHE A 123 20.26 -10.93 22.53
CA PHE A 123 21.72 -10.85 22.61
C PHE A 123 22.17 -9.53 23.27
N GLY A 124 23.24 -9.59 24.06
CA GLY A 124 23.71 -8.47 24.86
C GLY A 124 24.23 -7.27 24.06
N ASP A 125 24.50 -7.43 22.77
CA ASP A 125 24.89 -6.35 21.87
C ASP A 125 23.67 -5.64 21.22
N PHE A 126 22.44 -6.14 21.40
CA PHE A 126 21.22 -5.53 20.87
C PHE A 126 20.48 -4.71 21.92
N GLN A 127 20.02 -3.53 21.51
CA GLN A 127 19.16 -2.67 22.33
C GLN A 127 17.91 -2.26 21.56
N PHE A 128 16.81 -2.09 22.29
CA PHE A 128 15.61 -1.47 21.76
C PHE A 128 15.77 0.05 21.74
N MET A 129 15.43 0.65 20.61
CA MET A 129 15.31 2.10 20.47
C MET A 129 13.91 2.41 19.98
N ARG A 130 13.35 3.53 20.44
CA ARG A 130 12.09 4.08 19.95
C ARG A 130 12.36 5.42 19.31
N ILE A 131 11.89 5.60 18.07
CA ILE A 131 11.89 6.92 17.44
C ILE A 131 10.66 7.66 17.95
N GLU A 132 10.85 8.70 18.75
CA GLU A 132 9.77 9.57 19.20
C GLU A 132 9.42 10.55 18.08
N PRO A 133 8.22 10.44 17.47
CA PRO A 133 7.88 11.23 16.30
C PRO A 133 7.76 12.72 16.66
N LYS A 134 8.31 13.58 15.80
CA LYS A 134 8.13 15.04 15.85
C LYS A 134 7.21 15.52 14.74
N VAL A 135 7.46 15.04 13.52
CA VAL A 135 6.66 15.32 12.35
C VAL A 135 6.67 14.10 11.44
N VAL A 136 5.50 13.77 10.89
CA VAL A 136 5.35 12.68 9.92
C VAL A 136 4.91 13.31 8.60
N ARG A 137 5.73 13.16 7.56
CA ARG A 137 5.45 13.65 6.22
C ARG A 137 5.04 12.50 5.33
N TYR A 138 4.19 12.76 4.34
CA TYR A 138 3.89 11.76 3.32
C TYR A 138 3.83 12.38 1.93
N VAL A 139 4.08 11.52 0.95
CA VAL A 139 3.82 11.77 -0.46
C VAL A 139 3.23 10.51 -1.08
N SER A 140 2.28 10.67 -1.98
CA SER A 140 1.60 9.58 -2.70
C SER A 140 1.30 10.04 -4.11
N GLY A 141 1.22 9.11 -5.06
CA GLY A 141 0.89 9.43 -6.45
C GLY A 141 1.97 10.23 -7.17
N VAL A 142 3.25 10.08 -6.80
CA VAL A 142 4.36 10.77 -7.49
C VAL A 142 4.34 10.42 -8.97
N ALA A 143 4.49 11.45 -9.83
CA ALA A 143 4.39 11.34 -11.29
C ALA A 143 3.03 10.84 -11.81
N THR A 144 1.96 11.04 -11.03
CA THR A 144 0.57 10.80 -11.44
C THR A 144 -0.27 12.07 -11.25
N ALA A 145 -1.46 12.13 -11.84
CA ALA A 145 -2.40 13.23 -11.61
C ALA A 145 -2.99 13.25 -10.19
N LEU A 146 -2.81 12.17 -9.42
CA LEU A 146 -3.34 12.01 -8.06
C LEU A 146 -2.25 12.29 -7.00
N LEU A 147 -1.35 13.24 -7.27
CA LEU A 147 -0.30 13.62 -6.33
C LEU A 147 -0.90 14.20 -5.04
N GLY A 148 -0.69 13.51 -3.93
CA GLY A 148 -1.08 13.94 -2.59
C GLY A 148 0.13 14.04 -1.67
N SER A 149 0.22 15.12 -0.90
CA SER A 149 1.25 15.30 0.12
C SER A 149 0.73 16.06 1.33
N GLY A 150 1.41 15.90 2.46
CA GLY A 150 1.07 16.58 3.70
C GLY A 150 2.01 16.22 4.84
N GLU A 151 1.75 16.82 6.00
CA GLU A 151 2.47 16.55 7.23
C GLU A 151 1.53 16.52 8.43
N PHE A 152 1.93 15.77 9.46
CA PHE A 152 1.24 15.66 10.74
C PHE A 152 2.22 15.92 11.87
N ASN A 153 1.80 16.69 12.86
CA ASN A 153 2.55 16.85 14.10
C ASN A 153 2.44 15.59 14.99
N LYS A 154 3.15 15.60 16.12
CA LYS A 154 3.19 14.47 17.06
C LYS A 154 1.79 14.14 17.59
N GLU A 155 1.01 15.12 17.99
CA GLU A 155 -0.29 14.95 18.63
C GLU A 155 -1.34 14.41 17.63
N GLU A 156 -1.34 14.92 16.39
CA GLU A 156 -2.16 14.43 15.29
C GLU A 156 -1.82 12.97 14.96
N TYR A 157 -0.52 12.67 14.83
CA TYR A 157 -0.07 11.31 14.59
C TYR A 157 -0.44 10.37 15.74
N GLN A 158 -0.29 10.80 17.00
CA GLN A 158 -0.52 9.98 18.21
C GLN A 158 -2.00 9.82 18.59
N SER A 159 -2.88 10.71 18.16
CA SER A 159 -4.33 10.60 18.40
C SER A 159 -5.07 9.78 17.35
N SER A 160 -4.46 9.53 16.18
CA SER A 160 -5.05 8.67 15.15
C SER A 160 -5.08 7.18 15.55
N LYS A 161 -5.82 6.37 14.80
CA LYS A 161 -5.98 4.93 15.08
C LYS A 161 -5.44 4.10 13.93
N VAL A 162 -4.83 2.97 14.26
CA VAL A 162 -4.55 1.92 13.28
C VAL A 162 -5.88 1.31 12.85
N ASP A 163 -6.06 1.11 11.54
CA ASP A 163 -7.26 0.46 11.04
C ASP A 163 -7.30 -1.02 11.46
N PRO A 164 -8.38 -1.49 12.12
CA PRO A 164 -8.43 -2.85 12.68
C PRO A 164 -8.60 -3.93 11.61
N ILE A 165 -9.02 -3.59 10.38
CA ILE A 165 -9.22 -4.55 9.29
C ILE A 165 -7.94 -4.75 8.48
N ALA A 166 -7.05 -3.76 8.45
CA ALA A 166 -5.80 -3.82 7.70
C ALA A 166 -4.89 -5.00 8.07
N GLN A 167 -4.98 -5.51 9.31
CA GLN A 167 -4.25 -6.72 9.72
C GLN A 167 -4.60 -7.97 8.88
N PHE A 168 -5.78 -7.99 8.27
CA PHE A 168 -6.24 -9.09 7.41
C PHE A 168 -5.88 -8.90 5.94
N SER A 169 -5.28 -7.77 5.56
CA SER A 169 -4.99 -7.40 4.17
C SER A 169 -4.28 -8.51 3.39
N LYS A 170 -3.13 -8.99 3.88
CA LYS A 170 -2.34 -10.04 3.21
C LYS A 170 -3.13 -11.33 2.95
N PRO A 171 -3.76 -11.99 3.96
CA PRO A 171 -4.51 -13.22 3.70
C PRO A 171 -5.76 -12.99 2.85
N VAL A 172 -6.42 -11.82 2.91
CA VAL A 172 -7.56 -11.52 2.00
C VAL A 172 -7.07 -11.39 0.57
N ALA A 173 -6.11 -10.50 0.32
CA ALA A 173 -5.61 -10.19 -1.00
C ALA A 173 -5.02 -11.43 -1.67
N SER A 174 -4.22 -12.23 -0.94
CA SER A 174 -3.65 -13.46 -1.49
C SER A 174 -4.70 -14.47 -1.93
N HIS A 175 -5.78 -14.65 -1.16
CA HIS A 175 -6.85 -15.58 -1.53
C HIS A 175 -7.66 -15.04 -2.72
N MET A 176 -8.02 -13.76 -2.70
CA MET A 176 -8.77 -13.13 -3.79
C MET A 176 -7.98 -13.16 -5.11
N ASN A 177 -6.69 -12.81 -5.07
CA ASN A 177 -5.86 -12.76 -6.27
C ASN A 177 -5.59 -14.15 -6.86
N LYS A 178 -5.54 -15.19 -6.03
CA LYS A 178 -5.25 -16.55 -6.48
C LYS A 178 -6.50 -17.26 -7.00
N ASP A 179 -7.59 -17.18 -6.26
CA ASP A 179 -8.76 -18.04 -6.47
C ASP A 179 -9.96 -17.27 -7.07
N HIS A 180 -9.96 -15.92 -7.01
CA HIS A 180 -11.11 -15.06 -7.32
C HIS A 180 -10.73 -13.79 -8.12
N ALA A 181 -9.73 -13.88 -9.01
CA ALA A 181 -9.28 -12.74 -9.80
C ALA A 181 -10.38 -12.19 -10.73
N GLU A 182 -11.17 -13.07 -11.36
CA GLU A 182 -12.30 -12.67 -12.20
C GLU A 182 -13.42 -12.01 -11.40
N ASP A 183 -13.69 -12.49 -10.18
CA ASP A 183 -14.67 -11.84 -9.30
C ASP A 183 -14.23 -10.42 -8.93
N THR A 184 -12.93 -10.24 -8.67
CA THR A 184 -12.34 -8.92 -8.35
C THR A 184 -12.51 -7.95 -9.52
N LYS A 185 -12.25 -8.41 -10.76
CA LYS A 185 -12.47 -7.63 -11.98
C LYS A 185 -13.92 -7.17 -12.10
N VAL A 186 -14.88 -8.10 -11.94
CA VAL A 186 -16.32 -7.79 -12.03
C VAL A 186 -16.74 -6.76 -10.98
N ILE A 187 -16.26 -6.92 -9.73
CA ILE A 187 -16.54 -5.96 -8.65
C ILE A 187 -15.98 -4.58 -8.98
N VAL A 188 -14.74 -4.50 -9.49
CA VAL A 188 -14.10 -3.23 -9.85
C VAL A 188 -14.88 -2.51 -10.95
N GLN A 189 -15.24 -3.23 -12.02
CA GLN A 189 -16.02 -2.65 -13.11
C GLN A 189 -17.37 -2.10 -12.61
N PHE A 190 -18.08 -2.86 -11.78
CA PHE A 190 -19.35 -2.43 -11.21
C PHE A 190 -19.20 -1.22 -10.27
N ALA A 191 -18.26 -1.30 -9.32
CA ALA A 191 -18.10 -0.27 -8.28
C ALA A 191 -17.56 1.06 -8.82
N THR A 192 -16.85 1.04 -9.95
CA THR A 192 -16.18 2.22 -10.49
C THR A 192 -16.72 2.69 -11.84
N SER A 193 -17.52 1.85 -12.53
CA SER A 193 -17.90 2.01 -13.93
C SER A 193 -16.73 2.10 -14.91
N ILE A 194 -15.51 1.71 -14.48
CA ILE A 194 -14.30 1.75 -15.30
C ILE A 194 -14.10 0.36 -15.92
N PRO A 195 -13.99 0.25 -17.26
CA PRO A 195 -13.64 -1.01 -17.89
C PRO A 195 -12.22 -1.41 -17.50
N VAL A 196 -12.04 -2.66 -17.10
CA VAL A 196 -10.73 -3.22 -16.72
C VAL A 196 -10.56 -4.64 -17.27
N ASP A 197 -9.39 -4.94 -17.80
CA ASP A 197 -9.00 -6.26 -18.31
C ASP A 197 -8.61 -7.20 -17.17
N SER A 198 -7.96 -6.65 -16.12
CA SER A 198 -7.57 -7.36 -14.91
C SER A 198 -7.60 -6.43 -13.69
N ALA A 199 -7.74 -7.01 -12.50
CA ALA A 199 -7.64 -6.29 -11.23
C ALA A 199 -6.96 -7.15 -10.17
N TYR A 200 -5.87 -6.64 -9.60
CA TYR A 200 -5.09 -7.30 -8.56
C TYR A 200 -5.20 -6.53 -7.24
N MET A 201 -5.73 -7.17 -6.20
CA MET A 201 -5.89 -6.58 -4.87
C MET A 201 -4.52 -6.34 -4.21
N LEU A 202 -4.28 -5.10 -3.79
CA LEU A 202 -3.03 -4.64 -3.17
C LEU A 202 -3.12 -4.65 -1.65
N ASP A 203 -4.12 -3.96 -1.12
CA ASP A 203 -4.36 -3.83 0.30
C ASP A 203 -5.85 -3.67 0.62
N LEU A 204 -6.16 -3.72 1.91
CA LEU A 204 -7.52 -3.68 2.46
C LEU A 204 -7.50 -2.88 3.76
N ASP A 205 -8.56 -2.12 4.00
CA ASP A 205 -8.90 -1.50 5.26
C ASP A 205 -10.42 -1.60 5.51
N SER A 206 -10.91 -1.01 6.60
CA SER A 206 -12.33 -1.12 6.96
C SER A 206 -13.28 -0.41 6.01
N LEU A 207 -12.81 0.47 5.13
CA LEU A 207 -13.64 1.22 4.18
C LEU A 207 -13.61 0.64 2.77
N GLY A 208 -12.76 -0.34 2.49
CA GLY A 208 -12.61 -0.92 1.16
C GLY A 208 -11.21 -1.47 0.92
N PHE A 209 -10.89 -1.70 -0.35
CA PHE A 209 -9.60 -2.22 -0.78
C PHE A 209 -9.04 -1.43 -1.96
N ASN A 210 -7.72 -1.45 -2.14
CA ASN A 210 -7.09 -0.91 -3.33
C ASN A 210 -6.72 -2.05 -4.30
N VAL A 211 -6.88 -1.80 -5.60
CA VAL A 211 -6.44 -2.72 -6.65
C VAL A 211 -5.47 -2.04 -7.61
N LYS A 212 -4.56 -2.81 -8.19
CA LYS A 212 -3.87 -2.47 -9.44
C LYS A 212 -4.69 -3.05 -10.58
N ALA A 213 -5.34 -2.18 -11.33
CA ALA A 213 -6.14 -2.56 -12.50
C ALA A 213 -5.37 -2.30 -13.79
N SER A 214 -5.64 -3.09 -14.83
CA SER A 214 -5.14 -2.86 -16.18
C SER A 214 -6.29 -2.65 -17.16
N TYR A 215 -6.14 -1.73 -18.10
CA TYR A 215 -7.06 -1.57 -19.24
C TYR A 215 -6.25 -1.16 -20.48
N GLN A 216 -6.40 -1.92 -21.57
CA GLN A 216 -5.69 -1.69 -22.85
C GLN A 216 -4.15 -1.55 -22.69
N GLY A 217 -3.57 -2.30 -21.77
CA GLY A 217 -2.14 -2.28 -21.48
C GLY A 217 -1.68 -1.18 -20.51
N ASN A 218 -2.54 -0.22 -20.17
CA ASN A 218 -2.27 0.79 -19.14
C ASN A 218 -2.63 0.26 -17.76
N THR A 219 -1.79 0.55 -16.76
CA THR A 219 -2.06 0.16 -15.36
C THR A 219 -2.37 1.38 -14.51
N SER A 220 -3.33 1.25 -13.60
CA SER A 220 -3.70 2.30 -12.65
C SER A 220 -4.15 1.69 -11.33
N LYS A 221 -3.96 2.44 -10.23
CA LYS A 221 -4.50 2.05 -8.92
C LYS A 221 -5.94 2.54 -8.80
N LEU A 222 -6.84 1.66 -8.40
CA LEU A 222 -8.25 1.97 -8.15
C LEU A 222 -8.61 1.68 -6.69
N ARG A 223 -9.26 2.63 -6.03
CA ARG A 223 -9.86 2.42 -4.71
C ARG A 223 -11.24 1.84 -4.88
N VAL A 224 -11.55 0.72 -4.24
CA VAL A 224 -12.89 0.12 -4.27
C VAL A 224 -13.51 0.24 -2.88
N PRO A 225 -14.42 1.22 -2.65
CA PRO A 225 -15.05 1.37 -1.34
C PRO A 225 -16.07 0.26 -1.10
N PHE A 226 -16.14 -0.21 0.15
CA PHE A 226 -17.28 -1.00 0.59
C PHE A 226 -18.54 -0.13 0.68
N PRO A 227 -19.74 -0.72 0.55
CA PRO A 227 -21.00 0.03 0.71
C PRO A 227 -21.20 0.57 2.14
N ARG A 228 -20.49 -0.01 3.12
CA ARG A 228 -20.40 0.46 4.50
C ARG A 228 -19.08 0.01 5.12
N ARG A 229 -18.73 0.57 6.28
CA ARG A 229 -17.55 0.15 7.05
C ARG A 229 -17.67 -1.33 7.43
N ALA A 230 -16.58 -2.08 7.22
CA ALA A 230 -16.41 -3.46 7.67
C ALA A 230 -16.05 -3.49 9.16
N GLU A 231 -16.73 -4.35 9.92
CA GLU A 231 -16.56 -4.45 11.38
C GLU A 231 -15.51 -5.48 11.80
N ASP A 232 -15.42 -6.60 11.05
CA ASP A 232 -14.47 -7.67 11.33
C ASP A 232 -14.09 -8.47 10.07
N ARG A 233 -13.26 -9.52 10.23
CA ARG A 233 -12.79 -10.37 9.14
C ARG A 233 -13.92 -11.07 8.36
N LYS A 234 -14.97 -11.52 9.06
CA LYS A 234 -16.11 -12.22 8.46
C LYS A 234 -16.99 -11.23 7.70
N ASP A 235 -17.13 -10.02 8.23
CA ASP A 235 -17.88 -8.94 7.60
C ASP A 235 -17.23 -8.48 6.29
N VAL A 236 -15.89 -8.41 6.22
CA VAL A 236 -15.16 -8.18 4.95
C VAL A 236 -15.59 -9.20 3.87
N LYS A 237 -15.63 -10.49 4.22
CA LYS A 237 -16.07 -11.53 3.27
C LYS A 237 -17.51 -11.30 2.83
N THR A 238 -18.39 -10.95 3.77
CA THR A 238 -19.81 -10.68 3.50
C THR A 238 -19.95 -9.54 2.50
N LEU A 239 -19.26 -8.42 2.75
CA LEU A 239 -19.28 -7.25 1.87
C LEU A 239 -18.76 -7.56 0.45
N ILE A 240 -17.67 -8.33 0.31
CA ILE A 240 -17.15 -8.72 -1.00
C ILE A 240 -18.17 -9.59 -1.76
N VAL A 241 -18.82 -10.54 -1.07
CA VAL A 241 -19.86 -11.40 -1.68
C VAL A 241 -21.07 -10.57 -2.10
N ASP A 242 -21.53 -9.65 -1.26
CA ASP A 242 -22.67 -8.77 -1.55
C ASP A 242 -22.37 -7.88 -2.78
N MET A 243 -21.17 -7.30 -2.84
CA MET A 243 -20.72 -6.52 -4.00
C MET A 243 -20.67 -7.36 -5.28
N LEU A 244 -20.20 -8.61 -5.20
CA LEU A 244 -20.18 -9.53 -6.35
C LEU A 244 -21.59 -9.88 -6.83
N GLN A 245 -22.51 -10.13 -5.90
CA GLN A 245 -23.91 -10.42 -6.23
C GLN A 245 -24.59 -9.22 -6.89
N ALA A 246 -24.37 -8.00 -6.37
CA ALA A 246 -24.87 -6.78 -6.96
C ALA A 246 -24.34 -6.59 -8.39
N ALA A 247 -23.04 -6.80 -8.60
CA ALA A 247 -22.41 -6.70 -9.91
C ALA A 247 -22.98 -7.69 -10.94
N ARG A 248 -23.16 -8.96 -10.53
CA ARG A 248 -23.74 -9.98 -11.41
C ARG A 248 -25.23 -9.77 -11.69
N SER A 249 -25.96 -9.14 -10.79
CA SER A 249 -27.39 -8.86 -10.97
C SER A 249 -27.65 -7.72 -11.96
N GLN A 250 -26.71 -6.78 -12.12
CA GLN A 250 -26.82 -5.70 -13.11
C GLN A 250 -26.35 -6.12 -14.51
N ALA A 251 -25.53 -7.17 -14.60
CA ALA A 251 -25.04 -7.71 -15.87
C ALA A 251 -26.05 -8.65 -16.58
N ASN A 252 -27.11 -9.06 -15.87
CA ASN A 252 -28.24 -9.86 -16.38
C ASN A 252 -29.43 -8.96 -16.69
#